data_AF-A0A6S6SAN9-F1
#
_entry.id   AF-A0A6S6SAN9-F1
#
_cell.length_a   1.000
_cell.length_b   1.000
_cell.length_c   1.000
_cell.angle_alpha   90.00
_cell.angle_beta   90.00
_cell.angle_gamma   90.00
#
_symmetry.space_group_name_H-M   'P 1'
#
loop_
_entity.id
_entity.type
_entity.pdbx_description
1 polymer ?
#
loop_
_entity_poly.entity_id
_entity_poly.type
_entity_poly.pdbx_seq_one_letter_code
_entity_poly.pdbx_strand_id
1 'polypeptide(L)'
;FLRRHADLSPDGLGAIYEIDVNTKTPTLWMNLNSKTHLGSSATLFPHETAANRGLSSPFAPSHDVWAYSRVAKEGLGGLDISDDYKTIYAMDLSNRQLLVIDTASKTVSNRYPITNPGCDGGAGDVRPFAVDYIKGEVYVGVSCSGETRQKDSDVNAHVMKLTGSSFTSVVSTATGFKWESYWTDEVYAYGSSCNNLSYSLRNAYIPLITNIELDNNNNMVIGVTSRNGFRFGEGNYAADESCNKLIKGHESRGFVLNATPSGSQWNLSSNELWNTDNGDEKHHYKDGIYAHWGSGTSQTYIGGMAKTDCSGEEVILTNLMDPLAHETSGTRYMRTSDAQQEAAQSIGDTTIATSTASTRELTRGVGNSWEKSA
;
A
#
# COMPACT_ATOMS: atom_id res chain seq x y z
N PHE A 1 -1.53 1.72 -10.12
CA PHE A 1 -0.81 0.43 -10.25
C PHE A 1 -1.78 -0.70 -10.58
N LEU A 2 -1.27 -1.83 -11.08
CA LEU A 2 -2.09 -3.01 -11.36
C LEU A 2 -2.52 -3.75 -10.08
N ARG A 3 -3.83 -4.03 -9.98
CA ARG A 3 -4.43 -4.93 -8.98
C ARG A 3 -5.11 -6.11 -9.70
N ARG A 4 -5.13 -7.28 -9.08
CA ARG A 4 -5.88 -8.44 -9.59
C ARG A 4 -7.38 -8.24 -9.34
N HIS A 5 -8.22 -8.81 -10.20
CA HIS A 5 -9.69 -8.74 -10.15
C HIS A 5 -10.26 -7.32 -10.32
N ALA A 6 -9.42 -6.37 -10.76
CA ALA A 6 -9.82 -4.99 -11.06
C ALA A 6 -9.46 -4.67 -12.50
N ASP A 7 -10.42 -4.08 -13.22
CA ASP A 7 -10.19 -3.61 -14.59
C ASP A 7 -9.23 -2.42 -14.60
N LEU A 8 -8.64 -2.17 -15.76
CA LEU A 8 -7.80 -0.99 -16.00
C LEU A 8 -8.67 0.19 -16.42
N SER A 9 -8.19 1.39 -16.14
CA SER A 9 -8.77 2.58 -16.77
C SER A 9 -8.63 2.49 -18.30
N PRO A 10 -9.52 3.14 -19.08
CA PRO A 10 -9.40 3.16 -20.54
C PRO A 10 -8.07 3.70 -21.06
N ASP A 11 -7.40 4.56 -20.29
CA ASP A 11 -6.10 5.15 -20.62
C ASP A 11 -4.91 4.31 -20.10
N GLY A 12 -5.20 3.19 -19.43
CA GLY A 12 -4.23 2.20 -18.98
C GLY A 12 -3.50 2.56 -17.69
N LEU A 13 -2.41 1.84 -17.43
CA LEU A 13 -1.65 1.88 -16.16
C LEU A 13 -0.77 3.13 -15.97
N GLY A 14 -0.60 3.93 -17.02
CA GLY A 14 0.16 5.19 -17.00
C GLY A 14 -0.69 6.44 -16.86
N ALA A 15 -2.01 6.29 -16.75
CA ALA A 15 -2.93 7.40 -16.65
C ALA A 15 -2.87 8.07 -15.27
N ILE A 16 -2.69 9.38 -15.27
CA ILE A 16 -2.94 10.25 -14.13
C ILE A 16 -4.22 11.02 -14.44
N TYR A 17 -5.19 10.94 -13.52
CA TYR A 17 -6.47 11.63 -13.62
C TYR A 17 -6.50 12.83 -12.67
N GLU A 18 -7.17 13.89 -13.11
CA GLU A 18 -7.52 15.03 -12.28
C GLU A 18 -9.04 15.00 -12.04
N ILE A 19 -9.44 15.25 -10.80
CA ILE A 19 -10.85 15.28 -10.39
C ILE A 19 -11.14 16.67 -9.82
N ASP A 20 -12.01 17.41 -10.50
CA ASP A 20 -12.59 18.61 -9.91
C ASP A 20 -13.55 18.18 -8.78
N VAL A 21 -13.32 18.65 -7.56
CA VAL A 21 -14.08 18.26 -6.37
C VAL A 21 -15.56 18.66 -6.41
N ASN A 22 -15.91 19.66 -7.20
CA ASN A 22 -17.29 20.13 -7.38
C ASN A 22 -18.03 19.23 -8.37
N THR A 23 -17.39 18.91 -9.50
CA THR A 23 -18.02 18.11 -10.57
C THR A 23 -17.87 16.60 -10.35
N LYS A 24 -16.87 16.19 -9.55
CA LYS A 24 -16.53 14.80 -9.21
C LYS A 24 -16.30 13.90 -10.43
N THR A 25 -15.94 14.51 -11.56
CA THR A 25 -15.71 13.80 -12.81
C THR A 25 -14.21 13.66 -13.05
N PRO A 26 -13.66 12.44 -13.13
CA PRO A 26 -12.26 12.26 -13.47
C PRO A 26 -12.02 12.61 -14.94
N THR A 27 -10.99 13.39 -15.19
CA THR A 27 -10.51 13.73 -16.53
C THR A 27 -9.06 13.30 -16.67
N LEU A 28 -8.69 12.77 -17.85
CA LEU A 28 -7.30 12.38 -18.09
C LEU A 28 -6.43 13.63 -18.05
N TRP A 29 -5.54 13.70 -17.06
CA TRP A 29 -4.62 14.82 -16.91
C TRP A 29 -3.35 14.59 -17.74
N MET A 30 -2.79 13.39 -17.66
CA MET A 30 -1.59 12.97 -18.39
C MET A 30 -1.56 11.44 -18.53
N ASN A 31 -0.99 10.94 -19.63
CA ASN A 31 -0.65 9.52 -19.76
C ASN A 31 0.87 9.35 -19.89
N LEU A 32 1.49 8.71 -18.90
CA LEU A 32 2.92 8.49 -18.84
C LEU A 32 3.41 7.30 -19.65
N ASN A 33 2.51 6.52 -20.28
CA ASN A 33 2.87 5.29 -20.98
C ASN A 33 3.50 5.53 -22.37
N SER A 34 4.61 6.26 -22.41
CA SER A 34 5.36 6.53 -23.63
C SER A 34 6.86 6.54 -23.36
N LYS A 35 7.66 6.26 -24.39
CA LYS A 35 9.13 6.31 -24.29
C LYS A 35 9.66 7.72 -24.05
N THR A 36 8.90 8.76 -24.43
CA THR A 36 9.28 10.15 -24.14
C THR A 36 9.11 10.49 -22.66
N HIS A 37 8.18 9.81 -21.97
CA HIS A 37 7.92 10.00 -20.54
C HIS A 37 8.68 9.02 -19.64
N LEU A 38 8.87 7.77 -20.05
CA LEU A 38 9.57 6.76 -19.24
C LEU A 38 11.07 6.65 -19.56
N GLY A 39 11.51 7.15 -20.72
CA GLY A 39 12.86 7.02 -21.24
C GLY A 39 12.92 6.05 -22.44
N SER A 40 13.87 6.27 -23.36
CA SER A 40 13.96 5.52 -24.62
C SER A 40 14.09 4.00 -24.43
N SER A 41 14.83 3.59 -23.40
CA SER A 41 15.08 2.18 -23.07
C SER A 41 14.08 1.59 -22.09
N ALA A 42 13.13 2.39 -21.57
CA ALA A 42 12.21 1.96 -20.51
C ALA A 42 11.13 1.00 -21.02
N THR A 43 10.73 0.03 -20.22
CA THR A 43 9.57 -0.82 -20.48
C THR A 43 8.30 0.03 -20.41
N LEU A 44 7.45 -0.06 -21.43
CA LEU A 44 6.13 0.56 -21.41
C LEU A 44 5.20 -0.26 -20.50
N PHE A 45 4.27 0.41 -19.84
CA PHE A 45 3.27 -0.25 -19.03
C PHE A 45 2.40 -1.15 -19.92
N PRO A 46 2.15 -2.38 -19.46
CA PRO A 46 1.32 -3.29 -20.23
C PRO A 46 -0.12 -2.78 -20.24
N HIS A 47 -0.81 -3.03 -21.34
CA HIS A 47 -2.24 -2.75 -21.49
C HIS A 47 -2.95 -4.07 -21.76
N GLU A 48 -4.07 -4.29 -21.09
CA GLU A 48 -4.90 -5.48 -21.26
C GLU A 48 -6.36 -5.14 -20.97
N THR A 49 -7.28 -5.85 -21.63
CA THR A 49 -8.72 -5.64 -21.45
C THR A 49 -9.29 -6.53 -20.34
N ALA A 50 -10.37 -6.07 -19.68
CA ALA A 50 -11.16 -6.92 -18.79
C ALA A 50 -11.50 -8.28 -19.41
N ALA A 51 -11.98 -8.29 -20.67
CA ALA A 51 -12.40 -9.50 -21.35
C ALA A 51 -11.27 -10.53 -21.48
N ASN A 52 -10.08 -10.11 -21.91
CA ASN A 52 -8.93 -11.01 -22.04
C ASN A 52 -8.40 -11.51 -20.69
N ARG A 53 -8.62 -10.75 -19.62
CA ARG A 53 -8.29 -11.16 -18.24
C ARG A 53 -9.37 -12.03 -17.60
N GLY A 54 -10.48 -12.29 -18.29
CA GLY A 54 -11.62 -13.02 -17.75
C GLY A 54 -12.38 -12.25 -16.66
N LEU A 55 -12.27 -10.91 -16.66
CA LEU A 55 -13.06 -10.05 -15.79
C LEU A 55 -14.41 -9.80 -16.46
N SER A 56 -15.51 -10.03 -15.72
CA SER A 56 -16.87 -9.89 -16.24
C SER A 56 -17.64 -8.79 -15.50
N SER A 57 -18.26 -9.12 -14.37
CA SER A 57 -18.91 -8.13 -13.50
C SER A 57 -18.09 -7.90 -12.22
N PRO A 58 -18.22 -6.74 -11.55
CA PRO A 58 -17.43 -6.41 -10.35
C PRO A 58 -17.51 -7.42 -9.20
N PHE A 59 -18.54 -8.27 -9.17
CA PHE A 59 -18.76 -9.27 -8.12
C PHE A 59 -18.63 -10.72 -8.63
N ALA A 60 -18.29 -10.91 -9.91
CA ALA A 60 -18.07 -12.23 -10.46
C ALA A 60 -16.64 -12.70 -10.15
N PRO A 61 -16.46 -13.95 -9.69
CA PRO A 61 -15.13 -14.49 -9.47
C PRO A 61 -14.36 -14.58 -10.80
N SER A 62 -13.06 -14.34 -10.74
CA SER A 62 -12.16 -14.49 -11.89
C SER A 62 -10.84 -15.13 -11.48
N HIS A 63 -10.14 -15.75 -12.44
CA HIS A 63 -8.78 -16.25 -12.24
C HIS A 63 -7.75 -15.13 -12.40
N ASP A 64 -7.95 -14.27 -13.40
CA ASP A 64 -7.11 -13.12 -13.73
C ASP A 64 -5.61 -13.45 -13.65
N VAL A 65 -5.23 -14.54 -14.34
CA VAL A 65 -3.88 -15.13 -14.30
C VAL A 65 -2.84 -14.13 -14.75
N TRP A 66 -3.16 -13.34 -15.77
CA TRP A 66 -2.28 -12.33 -16.35
C TRP A 66 -1.78 -11.30 -15.34
N ALA A 67 -2.64 -10.87 -14.40
CA ALA A 67 -2.27 -9.84 -13.44
C ALA A 67 -1.46 -10.38 -12.25
N TYR A 68 -1.58 -11.66 -11.91
CA TYR A 68 -1.11 -12.22 -10.65
C TYR A 68 0.37 -11.96 -10.31
N SER A 69 1.27 -12.20 -11.26
CA SER A 69 2.72 -11.95 -11.10
C SER A 69 3.09 -10.47 -11.25
N ARG A 70 2.20 -9.66 -11.83
CA ARG A 70 2.44 -8.26 -12.18
C ARG A 70 1.98 -7.27 -11.11
N VAL A 71 1.12 -7.69 -10.19
CA VAL A 71 0.63 -6.84 -9.09
C VAL A 71 1.80 -6.20 -8.33
N ALA A 72 1.72 -4.89 -8.12
CA ALA A 72 2.75 -4.06 -7.48
C ALA A 72 4.14 -4.07 -8.16
N LYS A 73 4.26 -4.64 -9.37
CA LYS A 73 5.46 -4.57 -10.22
C LYS A 73 5.24 -3.72 -11.48
N GLU A 74 3.98 -3.44 -11.85
CA GLU A 74 3.62 -2.77 -13.10
C GLU A 74 2.73 -1.53 -12.90
N GLY A 75 2.99 -0.51 -13.73
CA GLY A 75 2.25 0.76 -13.75
C GLY A 75 2.80 1.80 -12.78
N LEU A 76 1.94 2.77 -12.42
CA LEU A 76 2.29 3.82 -11.46
C LEU A 76 1.98 3.41 -10.02
N GLY A 77 2.96 3.56 -9.13
CA GLY A 77 2.84 3.38 -7.68
C GLY A 77 2.24 4.61 -7.00
N GLY A 78 2.92 5.09 -5.95
CA GLY A 78 2.60 6.33 -5.26
C GLY A 78 2.82 7.56 -6.14
N LEU A 79 2.09 8.61 -5.80
CA LEU A 79 2.14 9.91 -6.45
C LEU A 79 1.97 10.97 -5.37
N ASP A 80 2.77 12.03 -5.44
CA ASP A 80 2.58 13.20 -4.60
C ASP A 80 2.96 14.49 -5.34
N ILE A 81 2.54 15.63 -4.80
CA ILE A 81 2.71 16.95 -5.40
C ILE A 81 3.52 17.85 -4.45
N SER A 82 4.40 18.68 -5.01
CA SER A 82 5.15 19.66 -4.23
C SER A 82 4.23 20.71 -3.61
N ASP A 83 4.66 21.30 -2.48
CA ASP A 83 3.92 22.35 -1.76
C ASP A 83 3.55 23.57 -2.63
N ASP A 84 4.32 23.84 -3.69
CA ASP A 84 4.07 24.93 -4.64
C ASP A 84 3.21 24.52 -5.84
N TYR A 85 2.75 23.26 -5.87
CA TYR A 85 1.94 22.63 -6.91
C TYR A 85 2.56 22.59 -8.31
N LYS A 86 3.87 22.83 -8.43
CA LYS A 86 4.56 22.86 -9.73
C LYS A 86 5.13 21.53 -10.15
N THR A 87 5.35 20.62 -9.21
CA THR A 87 5.99 19.33 -9.48
C THR A 87 5.16 18.19 -8.93
N ILE A 88 4.79 17.24 -9.80
CA ILE A 88 4.28 15.94 -9.39
C ILE A 88 5.43 14.93 -9.43
N TYR A 89 5.51 14.11 -8.39
CA TYR A 89 6.39 12.97 -8.30
C TYR A 89 5.56 11.70 -8.45
N ALA A 90 5.98 10.77 -9.31
CA ALA A 90 5.27 9.51 -9.49
C ALA A 90 6.24 8.33 -9.56
N MET A 91 5.91 7.23 -8.89
CA MET A 91 6.73 6.01 -8.97
C MET A 91 6.35 5.20 -10.20
N ASP A 92 7.32 4.98 -11.09
CA ASP A 92 7.24 3.99 -12.16
C ASP A 92 7.72 2.64 -11.62
N LEU A 93 6.78 1.71 -11.41
CA LEU A 93 7.06 0.39 -10.85
C LEU A 93 7.79 -0.52 -11.84
N SER A 94 7.44 -0.42 -13.12
CA SER A 94 7.97 -1.27 -14.19
C SER A 94 9.46 -1.03 -14.43
N ASN A 95 9.89 0.23 -14.32
CA ASN A 95 11.28 0.64 -14.52
C ASN A 95 12.00 1.00 -13.21
N ARG A 96 11.29 0.99 -12.07
CA ARG A 96 11.83 1.26 -10.72
C ARG A 96 12.53 2.62 -10.66
N GLN A 97 11.80 3.65 -11.05
CA GLN A 97 12.31 5.01 -11.10
C GLN A 97 11.26 6.00 -10.60
N LEU A 98 11.72 7.06 -9.95
CA LEU A 98 10.90 8.21 -9.64
C LEU A 98 10.85 9.13 -10.85
N LEU A 99 9.64 9.46 -11.31
CA LEU A 99 9.39 10.44 -12.36
C LEU A 99 9.14 11.80 -11.72
N VAL A 100 9.75 12.85 -12.26
CA VAL A 100 9.53 14.25 -11.87
C VAL A 100 8.80 14.95 -12.99
N ILE A 101 7.61 15.48 -12.71
CA ILE A 101 6.66 15.96 -13.72
C ILE A 101 6.35 17.42 -13.44
N ASP A 102 6.62 18.30 -14.41
CA ASP A 102 6.20 19.70 -14.34
C ASP A 102 4.70 19.80 -14.63
N THR A 103 3.94 20.38 -13.70
CA THR A 103 2.47 20.38 -13.77
C THR A 103 1.93 21.32 -14.84
N ALA A 104 2.63 22.42 -15.13
CA ALA A 104 2.20 23.42 -16.11
C ALA A 104 2.38 22.95 -17.55
N SER A 105 3.56 22.41 -17.86
CA SER A 105 3.91 21.89 -19.20
C SER A 105 3.45 20.46 -19.42
N LYS A 106 3.11 19.73 -18.35
CA LYS A 106 2.79 18.29 -18.37
C LYS A 106 3.91 17.47 -19.03
N THR A 107 5.15 17.74 -18.61
CA THR A 107 6.33 17.04 -19.12
C THR A 107 7.11 16.39 -17.99
N VAL A 108 7.71 15.22 -18.28
CA VAL A 108 8.63 14.57 -17.35
C VAL A 108 9.98 15.26 -17.48
N SER A 109 10.36 16.06 -16.48
CA SER A 109 11.58 16.86 -16.46
C SER A 109 12.80 16.03 -16.06
N ASN A 110 12.63 15.05 -15.17
CA ASN A 110 13.69 14.16 -14.70
C ASN A 110 13.17 12.76 -14.37
N ARG A 111 14.12 11.81 -14.30
CA ARG A 111 13.90 10.43 -13.88
C ARG A 111 15.05 10.02 -12.98
N TYR A 112 14.75 9.52 -11.80
CA TYR A 112 15.74 9.06 -10.85
C TYR A 112 15.54 7.56 -10.61
N PRO A 113 16.43 6.70 -11.12
CA PRO A 113 16.40 5.28 -10.78
C PRO A 113 16.49 5.07 -9.27
N ILE A 114 15.66 4.18 -8.74
CA ILE A 114 15.72 3.83 -7.32
C ILE A 114 16.98 3.01 -7.07
N THR A 115 17.87 3.51 -6.22
CA THR A 115 19.11 2.82 -5.85
C THR A 115 18.78 1.60 -5.01
N ASN A 116 19.57 0.52 -5.16
CA ASN A 116 19.41 -0.64 -4.29
C ASN A 116 19.83 -0.26 -2.85
N PRO A 117 18.92 -0.28 -1.85
CA PRO A 117 19.26 0.10 -0.48
C PRO A 117 20.08 -0.96 0.28
N GLY A 118 20.41 -2.08 -0.36
CA GLY A 118 21.05 -3.24 0.27
C GLY A 118 20.23 -4.53 0.15
N CYS A 119 19.28 -4.60 -0.79
CA CYS A 119 18.59 -5.83 -1.13
C CYS A 119 19.59 -6.88 -1.57
N ASP A 120 19.55 -8.00 -0.88
CA ASP A 120 20.49 -9.11 -1.02
C ASP A 120 20.44 -9.83 -2.38
N GLY A 121 19.26 -9.85 -3.02
CA GLY A 121 19.09 -10.31 -4.40
C GLY A 121 19.51 -9.29 -5.46
N GLY A 122 20.08 -8.15 -5.05
CA GLY A 122 20.50 -7.08 -5.94
C GLY A 122 19.34 -6.22 -6.46
N ALA A 123 19.57 -5.51 -7.56
CA ALA A 123 18.59 -4.59 -8.16
C ALA A 123 17.29 -5.30 -8.63
N GLY A 124 17.36 -6.61 -8.90
CA GLY A 124 16.20 -7.42 -9.26
C GLY A 124 15.14 -7.50 -8.16
N ASP A 125 15.55 -7.38 -6.90
CA ASP A 125 14.68 -7.50 -5.73
C ASP A 125 14.18 -6.16 -5.18
N VAL A 126 14.62 -5.04 -5.75
CA VAL A 126 14.17 -3.69 -5.37
C VAL A 126 12.74 -3.47 -5.87
N ARG A 127 11.79 -3.28 -4.96
CA ARG A 127 10.37 -3.04 -5.25
C ARG A 127 9.92 -1.70 -4.66
N PRO A 128 10.12 -0.58 -5.37
CA PRO A 128 9.67 0.72 -4.89
C PRO A 128 8.15 0.84 -5.06
N PHE A 129 7.50 1.66 -4.25
CA PHE A 129 6.06 1.92 -4.40
C PHE A 129 5.65 3.31 -3.93
N ALA A 130 5.73 3.61 -2.63
CA ALA A 130 5.29 4.89 -2.08
C ALA A 130 6.13 6.06 -2.62
N VAL A 131 5.50 7.23 -2.69
CA VAL A 131 6.11 8.52 -2.98
C VAL A 131 5.37 9.53 -2.13
N ASP A 132 6.10 10.27 -1.30
CA ASP A 132 5.56 11.34 -0.47
C ASP A 132 6.54 12.52 -0.48
N TYR A 133 6.03 13.72 -0.77
CA TYR A 133 6.72 14.99 -0.70
C TYR A 133 6.36 15.65 0.62
N ILE A 134 7.35 15.78 1.51
CA ILE A 134 7.11 16.24 2.88
C ILE A 134 8.13 17.30 3.22
N LYS A 135 7.66 18.54 3.47
CA LYS A 135 8.48 19.68 3.92
C LYS A 135 9.69 19.95 2.99
N GLY A 136 9.48 19.95 1.68
CA GLY A 136 10.55 20.22 0.71
C GLY A 136 11.35 19.00 0.25
N GLU A 137 11.07 17.81 0.79
CA GLU A 137 11.87 16.62 0.60
C GLU A 137 11.03 15.47 0.02
N VAL A 138 11.61 14.66 -0.85
CA VAL A 138 10.93 13.50 -1.44
C VAL A 138 11.39 12.22 -0.76
N TYR A 139 10.43 11.44 -0.27
CA TYR A 139 10.62 10.11 0.29
C TYR A 139 9.96 9.07 -0.60
N VAL A 140 10.59 7.90 -0.70
CA VAL A 140 10.05 6.74 -1.41
C VAL A 140 10.11 5.51 -0.54
N GLY A 141 9.06 4.70 -0.60
CA GLY A 141 8.99 3.40 0.06
C GLY A 141 9.55 2.31 -0.84
N VAL A 142 10.43 1.46 -0.32
CA VAL A 142 11.08 0.37 -1.08
C VAL A 142 11.07 -0.91 -0.27
N SER A 143 10.56 -1.99 -0.86
CA SER A 143 10.69 -3.34 -0.31
C SER A 143 11.82 -4.11 -1.00
N CYS A 144 12.67 -4.77 -0.22
CA CYS A 144 13.52 -5.84 -0.71
C CYS A 144 12.69 -7.11 -0.72
N SER A 145 12.51 -7.69 -1.91
CA SER A 145 11.54 -8.76 -2.09
C SER A 145 12.03 -10.16 -1.72
N GLY A 146 13.35 -10.39 -1.66
CA GLY A 146 13.93 -11.72 -1.42
C GLY A 146 13.63 -12.76 -2.51
N GLU A 147 13.02 -12.34 -3.62
CA GLU A 147 12.49 -13.19 -4.69
C GLU A 147 13.60 -13.91 -5.43
N THR A 148 14.70 -13.21 -5.73
CA THR A 148 15.82 -13.76 -6.51
C THR A 148 16.49 -14.94 -5.81
N ARG A 149 16.64 -14.88 -4.47
CA ARG A 149 17.28 -15.95 -3.68
C ARG A 149 16.28 -16.87 -2.99
N GLN A 150 14.99 -16.57 -3.08
CA GLN A 150 13.89 -17.31 -2.46
C GLN A 150 14.09 -17.52 -0.95
N LYS A 151 14.37 -16.42 -0.23
CA LYS A 151 14.70 -16.44 1.20
C LYS A 151 13.95 -15.36 1.97
N ASP A 152 13.20 -15.79 2.99
CA ASP A 152 12.44 -14.89 3.86
C ASP A 152 13.34 -13.92 4.63
N SER A 153 14.56 -14.35 4.99
CA SER A 153 15.55 -13.50 5.66
C SER A 153 16.01 -12.28 4.85
N ASP A 154 15.79 -12.29 3.54
CA ASP A 154 16.23 -11.25 2.62
C ASP A 154 15.18 -10.15 2.46
N VAL A 155 14.00 -10.40 3.02
CA VAL A 155 12.86 -9.52 2.94
C VAL A 155 13.02 -8.45 4.01
N ASN A 156 12.99 -7.21 3.58
CA ASN A 156 12.97 -6.05 4.44
C ASN A 156 12.35 -4.88 3.67
N ALA A 157 12.19 -3.75 4.34
CA ALA A 157 11.69 -2.53 3.72
C ALA A 157 12.51 -1.32 4.17
N HIS A 158 12.49 -0.29 3.34
CA HIS A 158 13.25 0.94 3.49
C HIS A 158 12.39 2.13 3.13
N VAL A 159 12.50 3.20 3.92
CA VAL A 159 12.16 4.54 3.43
C VAL A 159 13.44 5.18 2.94
N MET A 160 13.45 5.68 1.72
CA MET A 160 14.61 6.32 1.12
C MET A 160 14.30 7.77 0.79
N LYS A 161 15.23 8.67 1.09
CA LYS A 161 15.15 10.10 0.79
C LYS A 161 15.91 10.41 -0.50
N LEU A 162 15.31 11.18 -1.40
CA LEU A 162 16.00 11.73 -2.57
C LEU A 162 17.02 12.80 -2.11
N THR A 163 18.28 12.63 -2.47
CA THR A 163 19.38 13.58 -2.21
C THR A 163 20.12 13.83 -3.53
N GLY A 164 19.95 15.03 -4.09
CA GLY A 164 20.39 15.34 -5.45
C GLY A 164 19.66 14.46 -6.46
N SER A 165 20.38 13.56 -7.13
CA SER A 165 19.83 12.60 -8.09
C SER A 165 19.85 11.14 -7.62
N SER A 166 20.10 10.90 -6.33
CA SER A 166 20.26 9.56 -5.75
C SER A 166 19.41 9.39 -4.49
N PHE A 167 19.19 8.15 -4.06
CA PHE A 167 18.42 7.87 -2.85
C PHE A 167 19.30 7.32 -1.73
N THR A 168 19.06 7.81 -0.52
CA THR A 168 19.70 7.33 0.71
C THR A 168 18.65 6.73 1.62
N SER A 169 18.87 5.52 2.14
CA SER A 169 18.00 4.93 3.16
C SER A 169 17.99 5.81 4.40
N VAL A 170 16.80 6.11 4.93
CA VAL A 170 16.59 6.88 6.17
C VAL A 170 15.84 6.10 7.25
N VAL A 171 15.12 5.04 6.84
CA VAL A 171 14.55 4.00 7.70
C VAL A 171 14.87 2.65 7.09
N SER A 172 15.13 1.63 7.91
CA SER A 172 15.22 0.24 7.48
C SER A 172 14.57 -0.69 8.47
N THR A 173 13.84 -1.69 7.97
CA THR A 173 13.31 -2.80 8.78
C THR A 173 14.29 -3.98 8.88
N ALA A 174 15.51 -3.87 8.34
CA ALA A 174 16.45 -4.99 8.28
C ALA A 174 16.87 -5.51 9.67
N THR A 175 16.83 -4.64 10.68
CA THR A 175 17.08 -5.00 12.09
C THR A 175 15.79 -4.93 12.88
N GLY A 176 15.45 -5.99 13.60
CA GLY A 176 14.34 -5.99 14.55
C GLY A 176 12.96 -6.27 13.97
N PHE A 177 12.81 -6.40 12.64
CA PHE A 177 11.54 -6.73 11.99
C PHE A 177 11.72 -7.92 11.04
N LYS A 178 10.95 -8.99 11.23
CA LYS A 178 11.01 -10.19 10.39
C LYS A 178 9.74 -10.34 9.57
N TRP A 179 9.88 -10.27 8.25
CA TRP A 179 8.80 -10.60 7.34
C TRP A 179 8.71 -12.12 7.18
N GLU A 180 7.49 -12.63 7.04
CA GLU A 180 7.23 -14.08 7.07
C GLU A 180 7.52 -14.78 5.74
N SER A 181 7.66 -14.03 4.65
CA SER A 181 7.75 -14.62 3.30
C SER A 181 8.45 -13.72 2.29
N TYR A 182 9.30 -14.31 1.44
CA TYR A 182 9.79 -13.68 0.22
C TYR A 182 8.68 -13.52 -0.84
N TRP A 183 8.86 -12.57 -1.75
CA TRP A 183 7.92 -12.41 -2.86
C TRP A 183 8.10 -13.56 -3.84
N THR A 184 7.01 -14.24 -4.16
CA THR A 184 6.99 -15.30 -5.14
C THR A 184 5.83 -15.10 -6.11
N ASP A 185 6.07 -15.41 -7.39
CA ASP A 185 5.05 -15.43 -8.43
C ASP A 185 4.43 -16.84 -8.60
N GLU A 186 4.81 -17.81 -7.76
CA GLU A 186 4.20 -19.13 -7.71
C GLU A 186 2.82 -19.07 -7.04
N VAL A 187 1.78 -19.48 -7.79
CA VAL A 187 0.39 -19.54 -7.29
C VAL A 187 0.28 -20.46 -6.08
N TYR A 188 1.03 -21.56 -6.10
CA TYR A 188 1.00 -22.62 -5.11
C TYR A 188 2.23 -22.64 -4.18
N ALA A 189 2.69 -21.47 -3.77
CA ALA A 189 3.78 -21.37 -2.80
C ALA A 189 3.42 -21.97 -1.44
N TYR A 190 4.44 -22.27 -0.62
CA TYR A 190 4.30 -22.72 0.78
C TYR A 190 3.44 -24.00 0.94
N GLY A 191 3.57 -24.94 0.00
CA GLY A 191 2.86 -26.22 0.04
C GLY A 191 1.35 -26.10 -0.17
N SER A 192 0.90 -24.99 -0.76
CA SER A 192 -0.50 -24.79 -1.11
C SER A 192 -0.88 -25.57 -2.38
N SER A 193 -2.18 -25.69 -2.59
CA SER A 193 -2.80 -26.36 -3.72
C SER A 193 -4.19 -25.75 -3.93
N CYS A 194 -4.85 -26.11 -5.03
CA CYS A 194 -6.22 -25.70 -5.26
C CYS A 194 -7.17 -26.05 -4.09
N ASN A 195 -6.87 -27.10 -3.32
CA ASN A 195 -7.73 -27.58 -2.25
C ASN A 195 -7.52 -26.89 -0.89
N ASN A 196 -6.40 -26.21 -0.67
CA ASN A 196 -6.03 -25.63 0.63
C ASN A 196 -5.43 -24.21 0.52
N LEU A 197 -5.63 -23.53 -0.61
CA LEU A 197 -5.02 -22.22 -0.91
C LEU A 197 -5.25 -21.19 0.20
N SER A 198 -6.46 -21.15 0.78
CA SER A 198 -6.82 -20.27 1.90
C SER A 198 -5.90 -20.38 3.13
N TYR A 199 -5.46 -21.60 3.48
CA TYR A 199 -4.73 -21.82 4.73
C TYR A 199 -3.26 -21.41 4.61
N SER A 200 -2.64 -21.70 3.47
CA SER A 200 -1.22 -21.42 3.25
C SER A 200 -0.92 -19.95 2.96
N LEU A 201 -1.87 -19.19 2.42
CA LEU A 201 -1.69 -17.77 2.12
C LEU A 201 -1.78 -16.87 3.36
N ARG A 202 -2.40 -17.36 4.45
CA ARG A 202 -2.44 -16.67 5.75
C ARG A 202 -1.09 -16.54 6.46
N ASN A 203 -0.02 -17.11 5.93
CA ASN A 203 1.32 -16.98 6.53
C ASN A 203 2.31 -16.28 5.58
N ALA A 204 1.81 -15.72 4.47
CA ALA A 204 2.66 -15.10 3.45
C ALA A 204 2.51 -13.58 3.46
N TYR A 205 3.30 -12.91 4.29
CA TYR A 205 3.33 -11.45 4.37
C TYR A 205 4.54 -10.88 3.65
N ILE A 206 4.26 -10.20 2.55
CA ILE A 206 5.27 -9.63 1.66
C ILE A 206 5.13 -8.10 1.64
N PRO A 207 6.04 -7.36 2.32
CA PRO A 207 5.84 -5.95 2.61
C PRO A 207 5.75 -5.10 1.37
N LEU A 208 4.90 -4.09 1.43
CA LEU A 208 4.80 -3.01 0.47
C LEU A 208 4.55 -1.71 1.23
N ILE A 209 5.55 -0.83 1.28
CA ILE A 209 5.36 0.53 1.82
C ILE A 209 4.54 1.32 0.80
N THR A 210 3.35 1.77 1.20
CA THR A 210 2.41 2.46 0.30
C THR A 210 2.24 3.94 0.61
N ASN A 211 2.62 4.38 1.80
CA ASN A 211 2.53 5.79 2.20
C ASN A 211 3.46 6.10 3.37
N ILE A 212 3.97 7.32 3.43
CA ILE A 212 4.90 7.85 4.43
C ILE A 212 4.42 9.24 4.83
N GLU A 213 4.33 9.49 6.14
CA GLU A 213 3.93 10.78 6.71
C GLU A 213 4.91 11.22 7.79
N LEU A 214 4.97 12.53 8.07
CA LEU A 214 5.66 13.07 9.26
C LEU A 214 4.66 13.70 10.23
N ASP A 215 4.64 13.20 11.46
CA ASP A 215 3.90 13.82 12.55
C ASP A 215 4.49 15.19 12.95
N ASN A 216 3.82 15.89 13.87
CA ASN A 216 4.25 17.21 14.34
C ASN A 216 5.58 17.19 15.12
N ASN A 217 5.99 16.04 15.62
CA ASN A 217 7.27 15.80 16.29
C ASN A 217 8.37 15.33 15.32
N ASN A 218 8.10 15.30 14.01
CA ASN A 218 8.93 14.73 12.96
C ASN A 218 9.15 13.22 13.07
N ASN A 219 8.34 12.49 13.83
CA ASN A 219 8.31 11.04 13.72
C ASN A 219 7.73 10.65 12.36
N MET A 220 8.31 9.61 11.77
CA MET A 220 7.84 9.06 10.51
C MET A 220 6.78 8.01 10.78
N VAL A 221 5.59 8.22 10.23
CA VAL A 221 4.50 7.26 10.22
C VAL A 221 4.52 6.56 8.87
N ILE A 222 4.61 5.23 8.86
CA ILE A 222 4.87 4.44 7.65
C ILE A 222 3.77 3.41 7.49
N GLY A 223 2.98 3.55 6.42
CA GLY A 223 1.97 2.58 6.04
C GLY A 223 2.58 1.44 5.24
N VAL A 224 2.51 0.22 5.77
CA VAL A 224 3.01 -0.99 5.12
C VAL A 224 1.88 -1.98 4.93
N THR A 225 1.49 -2.27 3.71
CA THR A 225 0.55 -3.36 3.42
C THR A 225 1.29 -4.59 2.92
N SER A 226 0.57 -5.67 2.62
CA SER A 226 1.13 -6.85 1.96
C SER A 226 0.72 -6.86 0.49
N ARG A 227 1.68 -7.13 -0.41
CA ARG A 227 1.38 -7.31 -1.85
C ARG A 227 0.32 -8.39 -2.08
N ASN A 228 0.20 -9.38 -1.18
CA ASN A 228 -0.80 -10.44 -1.31
C ASN A 228 -2.24 -9.92 -1.20
N GLY A 229 -2.50 -8.83 -0.49
CA GLY A 229 -3.82 -8.19 -0.44
C GLY A 229 -4.29 -7.62 -1.79
N PHE A 230 -3.38 -7.39 -2.73
CA PHE A 230 -3.71 -6.96 -4.10
C PHE A 230 -3.63 -8.09 -5.12
N ARG A 231 -3.10 -9.26 -4.72
CA ARG A 231 -2.95 -10.43 -5.57
C ARG A 231 -4.04 -11.45 -5.36
N PHE A 232 -4.63 -11.54 -4.18
CA PHE A 232 -5.71 -12.47 -3.89
C PHE A 232 -6.96 -11.70 -3.48
N GLY A 233 -8.10 -12.37 -3.44
CA GLY A 233 -9.34 -11.80 -2.96
C GLY A 233 -10.29 -12.89 -2.50
N GLU A 234 -10.93 -12.65 -1.36
CA GLU A 234 -12.10 -13.41 -0.88
C GLU A 234 -13.08 -13.60 -2.05
N GLY A 235 -13.61 -14.81 -2.22
CA GLY A 235 -14.62 -15.09 -3.24
C GLY A 235 -14.12 -15.02 -4.69
N ASN A 236 -12.80 -15.00 -4.94
CA ASN A 236 -12.21 -15.14 -6.27
C ASN A 236 -11.52 -16.50 -6.46
N TYR A 237 -11.11 -16.82 -7.69
CA TYR A 237 -10.34 -18.03 -7.99
C TYR A 237 -8.83 -17.81 -7.80
N ALA A 238 -8.11 -18.91 -7.68
CA ALA A 238 -6.66 -18.91 -7.85
C ALA A 238 -6.29 -18.42 -9.26
N ALA A 239 -5.07 -17.90 -9.44
CA ALA A 239 -4.51 -17.59 -10.75
C ALA A 239 -4.09 -18.86 -11.51
N ASP A 240 -5.01 -19.80 -11.61
CA ASP A 240 -4.89 -21.11 -12.26
C ASP A 240 -6.27 -21.47 -12.81
N GLU A 241 -6.41 -21.50 -14.14
CA GLU A 241 -7.66 -21.78 -14.84
C GLU A 241 -8.21 -23.19 -14.57
N SER A 242 -7.38 -24.11 -14.06
CA SER A 242 -7.84 -25.44 -13.67
C SER A 242 -8.47 -25.47 -12.26
N CYS A 243 -8.27 -24.42 -11.47
CA CYS A 243 -8.71 -24.36 -10.08
C CYS A 243 -9.99 -23.54 -9.87
N ASN A 244 -11.14 -24.20 -9.97
CA ASN A 244 -12.47 -23.57 -9.78
C ASN A 244 -12.92 -23.48 -8.32
N LYS A 245 -11.99 -23.43 -7.37
CA LYS A 245 -12.30 -23.25 -5.94
C LYS A 245 -12.15 -21.79 -5.55
N LEU A 246 -13.21 -21.26 -4.93
CA LEU A 246 -13.17 -19.92 -4.39
C LEU A 246 -12.23 -19.87 -3.18
N ILE A 247 -11.39 -18.85 -3.16
CA ILE A 247 -10.58 -18.46 -2.02
C ILE A 247 -11.52 -18.00 -0.91
N LYS A 248 -11.30 -18.51 0.31
CA LYS A 248 -12.06 -18.14 1.52
C LYS A 248 -11.14 -17.73 2.65
N GLY A 249 -11.46 -16.69 3.43
CA GLY A 249 -10.69 -16.31 4.62
C GLY A 249 -9.22 -16.02 4.33
N HIS A 250 -8.96 -15.30 3.25
CA HIS A 250 -7.62 -14.83 2.91
C HIS A 250 -7.30 -13.57 3.73
N GLU A 251 -6.32 -13.68 4.63
CA GLU A 251 -5.85 -12.57 5.43
C GLU A 251 -4.63 -11.92 4.77
N SER A 252 -4.74 -10.64 4.43
CA SER A 252 -3.59 -9.81 4.10
C SER A 252 -3.33 -8.88 5.26
N ARG A 253 -2.14 -8.99 5.86
CA ARG A 253 -1.74 -8.11 6.97
C ARG A 253 -1.14 -6.81 6.45
N GLY A 254 -1.53 -5.71 7.08
CA GLY A 254 -0.88 -4.41 6.94
C GLY A 254 -0.67 -3.74 8.30
N PHE A 255 0.31 -2.87 8.37
CA PHE A 255 0.82 -2.23 9.57
C PHE A 255 0.94 -0.73 9.36
N VAL A 256 0.78 0.03 10.43
CA VAL A 256 1.23 1.42 10.51
C VAL A 256 2.36 1.46 11.53
N LEU A 257 3.57 1.74 11.03
CA LEU A 257 4.79 1.76 11.81
C LEU A 257 5.12 3.20 12.20
N ASN A 258 5.78 3.36 13.35
CA ASN A 258 6.33 4.63 13.78
C ASN A 258 7.87 4.55 13.81
N ALA A 259 8.54 5.61 13.38
CA ALA A 259 9.97 5.75 13.49
C ALA A 259 10.32 7.13 14.06
N THR A 260 11.20 7.17 15.05
CA THR A 260 11.59 8.41 15.74
C THR A 260 12.88 8.97 15.16
N PRO A 261 13.04 10.31 15.05
CA PRO A 261 14.27 10.91 14.55
C PRO A 261 15.51 10.49 15.34
N SER A 262 16.59 10.15 14.63
CA SER A 262 17.90 9.84 15.17
C SER A 262 18.99 10.39 14.24
N GLY A 263 19.42 11.64 14.49
CA GLY A 263 20.34 12.34 13.60
C GLY A 263 19.72 12.57 12.21
N SER A 264 20.36 12.07 11.15
CA SER A 264 19.85 12.11 9.76
C SER A 264 19.03 10.88 9.35
N GLN A 265 18.70 10.01 10.32
CA GLN A 265 17.95 8.77 10.13
C GLN A 265 16.72 8.78 11.06
N TRP A 266 15.88 7.77 10.92
CA TRP A 266 14.80 7.47 11.84
C TRP A 266 14.93 6.02 12.30
N ASN A 267 14.84 5.83 13.61
CA ASN A 267 14.84 4.50 14.22
C ASN A 267 13.40 4.06 14.40
N LEU A 268 13.05 2.92 13.79
CA LEU A 268 11.77 2.27 14.05
C LEU A 268 11.60 2.02 15.54
N SER A 269 10.41 2.29 16.07
CA SER A 269 10.04 1.77 17.37
C SER A 269 10.10 0.25 17.33
N SER A 270 10.66 -0.37 18.36
CA SER A 270 10.97 -1.81 18.37
C SER A 270 9.70 -2.65 18.23
N ASN A 271 9.51 -3.27 17.08
CA ASN A 271 8.43 -4.25 16.87
C ASN A 271 9.00 -5.64 16.67
N GLU A 272 9.15 -6.39 17.76
CA GLU A 272 9.23 -7.85 17.67
C GLU A 272 7.89 -8.34 17.10
N LEU A 273 7.87 -8.72 15.83
CA LEU A 273 6.67 -9.26 15.19
C LEU A 273 6.22 -10.61 15.75
N TRP A 274 6.91 -11.18 16.75
CA TRP A 274 6.58 -12.46 17.38
C TRP A 274 7.30 -12.58 18.73
N ASN A 275 6.57 -12.55 19.85
CA ASN A 275 7.00 -13.25 21.05
C ASN A 275 6.26 -14.60 21.09
N THR A 276 6.98 -15.70 20.87
CA THR A 276 6.45 -17.08 20.89
C THR A 276 6.25 -17.65 22.29
N ASP A 277 6.33 -16.83 23.35
CA ASP A 277 6.30 -17.37 24.69
C ASP A 277 4.88 -17.81 25.12
N ASN A 278 4.70 -19.13 24.98
CA ASN A 278 3.75 -19.98 25.71
C ASN A 278 2.29 -19.97 25.25
N GLY A 279 1.98 -20.63 24.13
CA GLY A 279 0.74 -21.43 23.94
C GLY A 279 -0.62 -20.75 24.10
N ASP A 280 -0.64 -19.45 24.36
CA ASP A 280 -1.81 -18.58 24.45
C ASP A 280 -1.71 -17.63 23.25
N GLU A 281 -2.76 -17.59 22.42
CA GLU A 281 -2.94 -16.70 21.25
C GLU A 281 -3.08 -15.22 21.65
N LYS A 282 -2.22 -14.72 22.54
CA LYS A 282 -2.22 -13.33 22.99
C LYS A 282 -1.25 -12.52 22.15
N HIS A 283 -1.82 -11.93 21.09
CA HIS A 283 -1.23 -10.96 20.16
C HIS A 283 -0.72 -9.69 20.88
N HIS A 284 0.40 -9.78 21.58
CA HIS A 284 1.07 -8.61 22.17
C HIS A 284 2.32 -8.30 21.36
N TYR A 285 2.17 -7.46 20.35
CA TYR A 285 3.28 -6.66 19.83
C TYR A 285 3.31 -5.36 20.66
N LYS A 286 4.45 -4.70 20.83
CA LYS A 286 4.55 -3.58 21.79
C LYS A 286 4.70 -2.17 21.21
N ASP A 287 4.95 -1.96 19.91
CA ASP A 287 5.16 -0.60 19.38
C ASP A 287 4.66 -0.40 17.92
N GLY A 288 3.68 -1.18 17.47
CA GLY A 288 2.90 -0.92 16.24
C GLY A 288 1.61 -0.23 16.65
N ILE A 289 1.15 0.77 15.93
CA ILE A 289 -0.08 1.51 16.29
C ILE A 289 -1.28 0.52 16.16
N TYR A 290 -1.76 -0.06 17.28
CA TYR A 290 -2.71 -1.20 17.31
C TYR A 290 -4.16 -0.82 17.03
N ALA A 291 -4.85 -1.61 16.19
CA ALA A 291 -6.30 -1.72 16.16
C ALA A 291 -6.74 -3.06 16.80
N HIS A 292 -7.63 -3.07 17.79
CA HIS A 292 -8.32 -4.30 18.20
C HIS A 292 -9.69 -4.01 18.80
N TRP A 293 -10.69 -4.84 18.46
CA TRP A 293 -11.77 -5.26 19.37
C TRP A 293 -12.17 -6.72 19.07
N GLY A 294 -12.42 -7.49 20.13
CA GLY A 294 -12.99 -8.85 20.22
C GLY A 294 -12.95 -9.74 18.97
N SER A 295 -11.99 -10.67 18.92
CA SER A 295 -11.78 -11.75 17.91
C SER A 295 -11.10 -11.38 16.58
N GLY A 296 -9.86 -10.85 16.64
CA GLY A 296 -8.94 -10.65 15.48
C GLY A 296 -9.37 -9.47 14.57
N THR A 297 -8.53 -8.57 14.08
CA THR A 297 -7.11 -8.61 13.69
C THR A 297 -6.53 -7.19 13.77
N SER A 298 -5.29 -7.05 14.23
CA SER A 298 -4.55 -5.77 14.40
C SER A 298 -3.76 -5.34 13.17
N GLN A 299 -4.18 -5.80 11.99
CA GLN A 299 -3.31 -5.88 10.82
C GLN A 299 -4.06 -5.57 9.51
N THR A 300 -4.88 -4.54 9.49
CA THR A 300 -5.83 -4.35 8.38
C THR A 300 -5.53 -3.17 7.47
N TYR A 301 -4.34 -2.57 7.56
CA TYR A 301 -3.94 -1.47 6.67
C TYR A 301 -3.88 -1.91 5.20
N ILE A 302 -4.64 -1.23 4.34
CA ILE A 302 -4.80 -1.60 2.92
C ILE A 302 -4.26 -0.57 1.92
N GLY A 303 -3.56 0.47 2.40
CA GLY A 303 -2.57 1.17 1.57
C GLY A 303 -2.69 2.70 1.44
N GLY A 304 -3.75 3.31 1.95
CA GLY A 304 -3.99 4.76 1.91
C GLY A 304 -3.90 5.36 3.30
N MET A 305 -3.15 6.45 3.42
CA MET A 305 -2.94 7.18 4.67
C MET A 305 -2.90 8.68 4.37
N ALA A 306 -3.36 9.49 5.30
CA ALA A 306 -3.24 10.93 5.23
C ALA A 306 -3.11 11.50 6.65
N LYS A 307 -2.19 12.43 6.83
CA LYS A 307 -2.12 13.23 8.06
C LYS A 307 -3.08 14.41 8.02
N THR A 308 -3.79 14.65 9.11
CA THR A 308 -4.68 15.80 9.25
C THR A 308 -4.82 16.25 10.71
N ASP A 309 -5.47 17.39 10.91
CA ASP A 309 -5.85 17.90 12.23
C ASP A 309 -7.36 17.77 12.42
N CYS A 310 -7.79 17.21 13.55
CA CYS A 310 -9.18 17.06 13.94
C CYS A 310 -9.46 17.80 15.25
N SER A 311 -9.77 19.10 15.12
CA SER A 311 -10.09 20.01 16.23
C SER A 311 -8.93 20.23 17.22
N GLY A 312 -7.74 20.47 16.68
CA GLY A 312 -6.52 20.72 17.45
C GLY A 312 -5.77 19.46 17.87
N GLU A 313 -6.19 18.29 17.38
CA GLU A 313 -5.51 17.01 17.60
C GLU A 313 -4.99 16.49 16.26
N GLU A 314 -3.68 16.20 16.20
CA GLU A 314 -3.07 15.60 15.01
C GLU A 314 -3.45 14.12 14.92
N VAL A 315 -3.95 13.73 13.76
CA VAL A 315 -4.40 12.37 13.50
C VAL A 315 -3.92 11.90 12.13
N ILE A 316 -3.80 10.58 12.03
CA ILE A 316 -3.63 9.85 10.80
C ILE A 316 -4.98 9.23 10.44
N LEU A 317 -5.50 9.59 9.28
CA LEU A 317 -6.63 8.92 8.64
C LEU A 317 -6.08 7.81 7.75
N THR A 318 -6.59 6.59 7.93
CA THR A 318 -6.15 5.44 7.14
C THR A 318 -7.34 4.60 6.68
N ASN A 319 -7.22 3.97 5.51
CA ASN A 319 -8.15 2.92 5.09
C ASN A 319 -7.74 1.56 5.65
N LEU A 320 -8.74 0.78 6.07
CA LEU A 320 -8.57 -0.48 6.76
C LEU A 320 -9.60 -1.51 6.28
N MET A 321 -9.22 -2.78 6.32
CA MET A 321 -10.14 -3.92 6.32
C MET A 321 -10.76 -4.10 7.71
N ASP A 322 -11.97 -4.60 7.73
CA ASP A 322 -12.79 -4.93 8.89
C ASP A 322 -12.83 -3.85 9.99
N PRO A 323 -13.02 -2.56 9.64
CA PRO A 323 -12.97 -1.53 10.66
C PRO A 323 -14.19 -1.58 11.59
N LEU A 324 -15.31 -2.20 11.18
CA LEU A 324 -16.54 -2.30 11.99
C LEU A 324 -17.03 -3.73 12.18
N ALA A 325 -16.88 -4.59 11.17
CA ALA A 325 -17.26 -6.00 11.18
C ALA A 325 -16.41 -6.78 10.17
N HIS A 326 -16.47 -8.11 10.24
CA HIS A 326 -15.81 -8.99 9.26
C HIS A 326 -16.27 -8.69 7.82
N GLU A 327 -15.34 -8.75 6.87
CA GLU A 327 -15.52 -8.42 5.45
C GLU A 327 -16.02 -7.00 5.16
N THR A 328 -15.67 -6.02 6.01
CA THR A 328 -16.01 -4.61 5.77
C THR A 328 -14.79 -3.81 5.37
N SER A 329 -14.98 -2.71 4.64
CA SER A 329 -13.90 -1.75 4.35
C SER A 329 -14.31 -0.38 4.85
N GLY A 330 -13.31 0.41 5.24
CA GLY A 330 -13.59 1.75 5.73
C GLY A 330 -12.34 2.46 6.22
N THR A 331 -12.55 3.44 7.11
CA THR A 331 -11.50 4.31 7.61
C THR A 331 -11.48 4.39 9.12
N ARG A 332 -10.30 4.66 9.68
CA ARG A 332 -10.12 5.06 11.07
C ARG A 332 -9.19 6.27 11.19
N TYR A 333 -9.41 7.03 12.25
CA TYR A 333 -8.53 8.09 12.71
C TYR A 333 -7.68 7.57 13.88
N MET A 334 -6.38 7.84 13.85
CA MET A 334 -5.42 7.44 14.88
C MET A 334 -4.61 8.65 15.32
N ARG A 335 -4.55 8.95 16.61
CA ARG A 335 -3.73 10.05 17.10
C ARG A 335 -2.25 9.71 16.97
N THR A 336 -1.45 10.65 16.51
CA THR A 336 0.01 10.47 16.39
C THR A 336 0.70 10.45 17.75
N SER A 337 0.13 11.15 18.74
CA SER A 337 0.71 11.34 20.07
C SER A 337 0.78 10.06 20.90
N ASP A 338 -0.25 9.21 20.82
CA ASP A 338 -0.36 8.03 21.67
C ASP A 338 -1.05 6.83 21.01
N ALA A 339 -1.21 6.86 19.68
CA ALA A 339 -1.83 5.78 18.91
C ALA A 339 -3.31 5.50 19.25
N GLN A 340 -3.98 6.32 20.07
CA GLN A 340 -5.40 6.10 20.36
C GLN A 340 -6.26 6.29 19.11
N GLN A 341 -7.29 5.47 19.03
CA GLN A 341 -8.18 5.41 17.88
C GLN A 341 -9.52 6.05 18.20
N GLU A 342 -10.10 6.72 17.20
CA GLU A 342 -11.51 7.12 17.21
C GLU A 342 -12.38 6.00 16.61
N ALA A 343 -13.70 6.09 16.79
CA ALA A 343 -14.64 5.14 16.22
C ALA A 343 -14.49 5.03 14.69
N ALA A 344 -14.48 3.80 14.19
CA ALA A 344 -14.39 3.49 12.77
C ALA A 344 -15.59 4.03 11.96
N GLN A 345 -15.35 4.33 10.69
CA GLN A 345 -16.39 4.68 9.72
C GLN A 345 -16.35 3.70 8.55
N SER A 346 -17.51 3.22 8.09
CA SER A 346 -17.61 2.41 6.88
C SER A 346 -17.42 3.27 5.63
N ILE A 347 -16.74 2.72 4.63
CA ILE A 347 -16.78 3.23 3.27
C ILE A 347 -17.60 2.22 2.47
N GLY A 348 -18.78 2.63 2.00
CA GLY A 348 -19.56 1.85 1.04
C GLY A 348 -20.73 1.04 1.59
N ASP A 349 -21.39 1.45 2.69
CA ASP A 349 -22.74 0.95 2.95
C ASP A 349 -23.70 1.53 1.88
N THR A 350 -23.94 0.75 0.83
CA THR A 350 -25.00 0.96 -0.15
C THR A 350 -26.33 0.40 0.35
N THR A 351 -26.71 0.67 1.60
CA THR A 351 -28.10 1.11 1.78
C THR A 351 -28.25 2.40 0.99
N ILE A 352 -28.80 2.27 -0.22
CA ILE A 352 -29.46 3.37 -0.92
C ILE A 352 -30.64 3.78 -0.02
N ALA A 353 -30.34 4.43 1.10
CA ALA A 353 -31.28 5.29 1.75
C ALA A 353 -31.34 6.50 0.83
N THR A 354 -32.48 6.63 0.15
CA THR A 354 -32.91 7.83 -0.54
C THR A 354 -32.81 9.02 0.41
N SER A 355 -31.63 9.62 0.51
CA SER A 355 -31.47 10.99 0.96
C SER A 355 -30.73 11.74 -0.14
N THR A 356 -31.48 12.66 -0.71
CA THR A 356 -31.08 13.66 -1.69
C THR A 356 -29.72 14.25 -1.37
N ALA A 357 -28.94 14.42 -2.44
CA ALA A 357 -27.68 15.17 -2.51
C ALA A 357 -27.50 16.21 -1.40
N SER A 358 -26.57 15.93 -0.49
CA SER A 358 -25.77 16.94 0.17
C SER A 358 -24.38 16.35 0.41
N THR A 359 -23.37 17.20 0.25
CA THR A 359 -21.98 17.01 0.64
C THR A 359 -21.83 16.14 1.88
N ARG A 360 -21.41 14.87 1.70
CA ARG A 360 -20.75 14.15 2.79
C ARG A 360 -19.30 14.61 2.80
N GLU A 361 -19.08 15.77 3.40
CA GLU A 361 -17.83 15.98 4.12
C GLU A 361 -17.71 14.84 5.13
N LEU A 362 -16.50 14.31 5.34
CA LEU A 362 -16.22 13.48 6.51
C LEU A 362 -16.38 14.38 7.75
N THR A 363 -17.61 14.62 8.16
CA THR A 363 -17.91 15.41 9.34
C THR A 363 -17.62 14.52 10.53
N ARG A 364 -16.58 14.88 11.30
CA ARG A 364 -16.36 14.31 12.63
C ARG A 364 -17.65 14.42 13.42
N GLY A 365 -18.24 13.28 13.79
CA GLY A 365 -19.35 13.26 14.73
C GLY A 365 -18.84 13.86 16.04
N VAL A 366 -19.25 15.08 16.34
CA VAL A 366 -18.92 15.76 17.60
C VAL A 366 -19.59 14.96 18.71
N GLY A 367 -18.86 14.00 19.29
CA GLY A 367 -19.40 13.05 20.27
C GLY A 367 -18.70 11.69 20.36
N ASN A 368 -17.79 11.34 19.44
CA ASN A 368 -17.06 10.07 19.53
C ASN A 368 -16.00 10.13 20.64
N SER A 369 -16.09 9.24 21.63
CA SER A 369 -15.10 9.08 22.68
C SER A 369 -13.81 8.47 22.11
N TRP A 370 -12.68 9.10 22.40
CA TRP A 370 -11.37 8.46 22.27
C TRP A 370 -11.26 7.41 23.38
N GLU A 371 -11.09 6.15 22.99
CA GLU A 371 -10.86 5.09 23.95
C GLU A 371 -9.38 4.71 23.92
N LYS A 372 -8.74 4.71 25.09
CA LYS A 372 -7.55 3.86 25.27
C LYS A 372 -8.03 2.43 25.15
N SER A 373 -7.48 1.67 24.21
CA SER A 373 -7.61 0.20 24.26
C SER A 373 -7.00 -0.27 25.57
N ALA A 374 -7.82 -0.82 26.45
CA ALA A 374 -7.39 -1.37 27.74
C ALA A 374 -6.46 -2.57 27.55
#